data_AF-A0A1I4PGW6-F1
#
_entry.id   AF-A0A1I4PGW6-F1
#
_cell.length_a   1.000
_cell.length_b   1.000
_cell.length_c   1.000
_cell.angle_alpha   90.00
_cell.angle_beta   90.00
_cell.angle_gamma   90.00
#
_symmetry.space_group_name_H-M   'P 1'
#
loop_
_entity.id
_entity.type
_entity.pdbx_description
1 polymer ?
#
loop_
_entity_poly.entity_id
_entity_poly.type
_entity_poly.pdbx_seq_one_letter_code
_entity_poly.pdbx_strand_id
1 'polypeptide(L)'
;MKEKTGDIRGKNGTKNLNKYRQKEMLQRKKDLKKILKKFEESNAPLVIADVAVWSGISLSTLGRSPYKEMIREHLEQEKVRLSPKGKREISLLLKENQQLKQDLAFEKEKNKRLEKEFIFIKELMLR
;
A
#
# COMPACT_ATOMS: atom_id res chain seq x y z
N MET A 1 -63.32 16.93 8.51
CA MET A 1 -61.86 16.82 8.68
C MET A 1 -61.25 16.56 7.31
N LYS A 2 -60.38 17.45 6.79
CA LYS A 2 -59.72 17.23 5.49
C LYS A 2 -58.48 16.36 5.74
N GLU A 3 -58.51 15.11 5.27
CA GLU A 3 -57.33 14.24 5.26
C GLU A 3 -56.27 14.84 4.34
N LYS A 4 -55.08 15.10 4.88
CA LYS A 4 -53.89 15.41 4.09
C LYS A 4 -53.53 14.14 3.32
N THR A 5 -53.82 14.11 2.02
CA THR A 5 -53.26 13.12 1.09
C THR A 5 -51.74 13.32 1.04
N GLY A 6 -51.05 12.68 1.99
CA GLY A 6 -49.60 12.70 2.09
C GLY A 6 -48.99 12.23 0.78
N ASP A 7 -48.07 13.06 0.27
CA ASP A 7 -47.43 13.02 -1.04
C ASP A 7 -46.87 11.62 -1.41
N ILE A 8 -47.72 10.79 -2.03
CA ILE A 8 -47.38 9.42 -2.47
C ILE A 8 -46.27 9.46 -3.55
N ARG A 9 -46.17 10.58 -4.29
CA ARG A 9 -45.14 10.80 -5.32
C ARG A 9 -43.73 10.86 -4.72
N GLY A 10 -43.58 11.50 -3.55
CA GLY A 10 -42.29 11.58 -2.84
C GLY A 10 -41.77 10.21 -2.36
N LYS A 11 -42.67 9.33 -1.91
CA LYS A 11 -42.32 7.97 -1.44
C LYS A 11 -41.86 7.06 -2.58
N ASN A 12 -42.50 7.14 -3.75
CA ASN A 12 -42.14 6.32 -4.91
C ASN A 12 -40.87 6.82 -5.61
N GLY A 13 -40.65 8.15 -5.68
CA GLY A 13 -39.40 8.73 -6.16
C GLY A 13 -38.20 8.30 -5.30
N THR A 14 -38.34 8.33 -3.98
CA THR A 14 -37.29 7.92 -3.04
C THR A 14 -36.93 6.43 -3.17
N LYS A 15 -37.93 5.55 -3.36
CA LYS A 15 -37.69 4.11 -3.60
C LYS A 15 -36.91 3.85 -4.89
N ASN A 16 -37.24 4.56 -5.97
CA ASN A 16 -36.55 4.41 -7.25
C ASN A 16 -35.10 4.94 -7.18
N LEU A 17 -34.89 6.07 -6.51
CA LEU A 17 -33.54 6.61 -6.26
C LEU A 17 -32.67 5.64 -5.46
N ASN A 18 -33.22 5.02 -4.42
CA ASN A 18 -32.49 4.03 -3.64
C ASN A 18 -32.13 2.78 -4.46
N LYS A 19 -33.05 2.28 -5.29
CA LYS A 19 -32.77 1.15 -6.20
C LYS A 19 -31.68 1.49 -7.23
N TYR A 20 -31.72 2.70 -7.79
CA TYR A 20 -30.70 3.16 -8.72
C TYR A 20 -29.32 3.24 -8.08
N ARG A 21 -29.23 3.89 -6.90
CA ARG A 21 -27.99 3.97 -6.12
C ARG A 21 -27.42 2.60 -5.75
N GLN A 22 -28.27 1.64 -5.39
CA GLN A 22 -27.84 0.27 -5.11
C GLN A 22 -27.25 -0.42 -6.34
N LYS A 23 -27.89 -0.29 -7.51
CA LYS A 23 -27.37 -0.85 -8.78
C LYS A 23 -26.03 -0.22 -9.16
N GLU A 24 -25.91 1.09 -9.03
CA GLU A 24 -24.67 1.82 -9.31
C GLU A 24 -23.54 1.40 -8.36
N MET A 25 -23.83 1.29 -7.06
CA MET A 25 -22.86 0.81 -6.07
C MET A 25 -22.38 -0.61 -6.39
N LEU A 26 -23.31 -1.52 -6.76
CA LEU A 26 -22.97 -2.90 -7.14
C LEU A 26 -22.06 -2.95 -8.37
N GLN A 27 -22.32 -2.10 -9.37
CA GLN A 27 -21.49 -2.01 -10.56
C GLN A 27 -20.08 -1.52 -10.20
N ARG A 28 -19.98 -0.40 -9.46
CA ARG A 28 -18.69 0.12 -8.96
C ARG A 28 -17.90 -0.89 -8.15
N LYS A 29 -18.56 -1.71 -7.31
CA LYS A 29 -17.90 -2.81 -6.59
C LYS A 29 -17.29 -3.85 -7.54
N LYS A 30 -18.00 -4.23 -8.60
CA LYS A 30 -17.48 -5.17 -9.61
C LYS A 30 -16.27 -4.59 -10.33
N ASP A 31 -16.34 -3.32 -10.70
CA ASP A 31 -15.26 -2.64 -11.42
C ASP A 31 -14.02 -2.48 -10.53
N LEU A 32 -14.20 -2.09 -9.25
CA LEU A 32 -13.11 -2.07 -8.28
C LEU A 32 -12.43 -3.43 -8.13
N LYS A 33 -13.20 -4.53 -8.00
CA LYS A 33 -12.61 -5.89 -7.91
C LYS A 33 -11.77 -6.24 -9.14
N LYS A 34 -12.21 -5.90 -10.35
CA LYS A 34 -11.45 -6.16 -11.58
C LYS A 34 -10.14 -5.38 -11.60
N ILE A 35 -10.15 -4.12 -11.17
CA ILE A 35 -8.95 -3.30 -11.11
C ILE A 35 -7.97 -3.83 -10.07
N LEU A 36 -8.42 -4.16 -8.87
CA LEU A 36 -7.57 -4.76 -7.84
C LEU A 36 -6.90 -6.06 -8.33
N LYS A 37 -7.65 -6.91 -9.05
CA LYS A 37 -7.10 -8.12 -9.66
C LYS A 37 -6.02 -7.83 -10.72
N LYS A 38 -6.14 -6.74 -11.49
CA LYS A 38 -5.10 -6.34 -12.45
C LYS A 38 -3.81 -5.91 -11.75
N PHE A 39 -3.89 -5.22 -10.62
CA PHE A 39 -2.72 -4.88 -9.81
C PHE A 39 -2.01 -6.14 -9.32
N GLU A 40 -2.79 -7.12 -8.83
CA GLU A 40 -2.27 -8.43 -8.44
C GLU A 40 -1.59 -9.17 -9.61
N GLU A 41 -2.24 -9.26 -10.78
CA GLU A 41 -1.70 -9.95 -11.96
C GLU A 41 -0.45 -9.28 -12.53
N SER A 42 -0.34 -7.95 -12.41
CA SER A 42 0.82 -7.19 -12.90
C SER A 42 1.98 -7.10 -11.90
N ASN A 43 1.81 -7.59 -10.66
CA ASN A 43 2.72 -7.36 -9.54
C ASN A 43 3.07 -5.87 -9.34
N ALA A 44 2.18 -4.97 -9.79
CA ALA A 44 2.38 -3.54 -9.63
C ALA A 44 1.95 -3.13 -8.21
N PRO A 45 2.68 -2.23 -7.55
CA PRO A 45 2.25 -1.72 -6.25
C PRO A 45 0.90 -1.02 -6.39
N LEU A 46 0.00 -1.25 -5.44
CA LEU A 46 -1.32 -0.64 -5.47
C LEU A 46 -1.24 0.87 -5.18
N VAL A 47 -1.59 1.68 -6.18
CA VAL A 47 -1.66 3.15 -6.08
C VAL A 47 -3.12 3.60 -6.13
N ILE A 48 -3.61 4.23 -5.06
CA ILE A 48 -5.04 4.62 -4.93
C ILE A 48 -5.46 5.62 -6.03
N ALA A 49 -4.56 6.49 -6.47
CA ALA A 49 -4.80 7.41 -7.58
C ALA A 49 -5.12 6.65 -8.88
N ASP A 50 -4.33 5.65 -9.22
CA ASP A 50 -4.54 4.83 -10.41
C ASP A 50 -5.80 3.99 -10.30
N VAL A 51 -6.08 3.46 -9.10
CA VAL A 51 -7.35 2.76 -8.82
C VAL A 51 -8.55 3.69 -9.09
N ALA A 52 -8.48 4.96 -8.69
CA ALA A 52 -9.53 5.93 -8.95
C ALA A 52 -9.73 6.21 -10.44
N VAL A 53 -8.64 6.40 -11.19
CA VAL A 53 -8.67 6.63 -12.64
C VAL A 53 -9.27 5.42 -13.36
N TRP A 54 -8.80 4.21 -13.04
CA TRP A 54 -9.20 3.01 -13.78
C TRP A 54 -10.58 2.47 -13.40
N SER A 55 -11.02 2.70 -12.15
CA SER A 55 -12.37 2.31 -11.71
C SER A 55 -13.44 3.37 -12.01
N GLY A 56 -13.04 4.60 -12.36
CA GLY A 56 -13.95 5.74 -12.49
C GLY A 56 -14.58 6.18 -11.15
N ILE A 57 -14.05 5.71 -10.02
CA ILE A 57 -14.53 6.06 -8.68
C ILE A 57 -13.64 7.16 -8.12
N SER A 58 -14.23 8.27 -7.69
CA SER A 58 -13.46 9.36 -7.08
C SER A 58 -12.68 8.90 -5.85
N LEU A 59 -11.52 9.52 -5.61
CA LEU A 59 -10.68 9.28 -4.42
C LEU A 59 -11.48 9.37 -3.11
N SER A 60 -12.34 10.39 -3.00
CA SER A 60 -13.19 10.60 -1.81
C SER A 60 -14.16 9.44 -1.57
N THR A 61 -14.64 8.80 -2.64
CA THR A 61 -15.57 7.67 -2.56
C THR A 61 -14.82 6.37 -2.25
N LEU A 62 -13.61 6.18 -2.80
CA LEU A 62 -12.75 5.04 -2.43
C LEU A 62 -12.37 5.06 -0.94
N GLY A 63 -12.23 6.25 -0.34
CA GLY A 63 -11.97 6.42 1.08
C GLY A 63 -13.14 6.09 2.02
N ARG A 64 -14.31 5.69 1.48
CA ARG A 64 -15.52 5.39 2.26
C ARG A 64 -15.91 3.92 2.16
N SER A 65 -16.64 3.42 3.16
CA SER A 65 -17.27 2.10 3.08
C SER A 65 -18.28 2.08 1.92
N PRO A 66 -18.34 1.02 1.12
CA PRO A 66 -17.67 -0.28 1.27
C PRO A 66 -16.31 -0.39 0.54
N TYR A 67 -15.91 0.62 -0.23
CA TYR A 67 -14.73 0.55 -1.11
C TYR A 67 -13.41 0.52 -0.32
N LYS A 68 -13.32 1.29 0.77
CA LYS A 68 -12.16 1.30 1.68
C LYS A 68 -11.86 -0.09 2.24
N GLU A 69 -12.91 -0.83 2.61
CA GLU A 69 -12.78 -2.18 3.17
C GLU A 69 -12.25 -3.15 2.12
N MET A 70 -12.78 -3.10 0.90
CA MET A 70 -12.32 -3.94 -0.21
C MET A 70 -10.84 -3.72 -0.56
N ILE A 71 -10.39 -2.46 -0.56
CA ILE A 71 -8.97 -2.13 -0.80
C ILE A 71 -8.11 -2.67 0.36
N ARG A 72 -8.56 -2.51 1.60
CA ARG A 72 -7.84 -3.01 2.78
C ARG A 72 -7.73 -4.53 2.77
N GLU A 73 -8.81 -5.24 2.48
CA GLU A 73 -8.82 -6.70 2.36
C GLU A 73 -7.83 -7.18 1.29
N HIS A 74 -7.78 -6.50 0.14
CA HIS A 74 -6.83 -6.81 -0.91
C HIS A 74 -5.38 -6.65 -0.46
N LEU A 75 -5.05 -5.53 0.19
CA LEU A 75 -3.71 -5.28 0.73
C LEU A 75 -3.30 -6.30 1.80
N GLU A 76 -4.23 -6.71 2.67
CA GLU A 76 -3.95 -7.77 3.65
C GLU A 76 -3.71 -9.13 2.98
N GLN A 77 -4.47 -9.47 1.94
CA GLN A 77 -4.23 -10.67 1.14
C GLN A 77 -2.86 -10.61 0.43
N GLU A 78 -2.48 -9.46 -0.12
CA GLU A 78 -1.19 -9.23 -0.76
C GLU A 78 -0.02 -9.42 0.22
N LYS A 79 -0.11 -8.87 1.44
CA LYS A 79 0.88 -9.08 2.50
C LYS A 79 1.08 -10.56 2.84
N VAL A 80 -0.01 -11.33 2.89
CA VAL A 80 0.04 -12.77 3.17
C VAL A 80 0.61 -13.55 1.96
N ARG A 81 0.36 -13.03 0.75
CA ARG A 81 0.74 -13.60 -0.56
C ARG A 81 2.17 -13.32 -1.02
N LEU A 82 3.07 -12.81 -0.19
CA LEU A 82 4.51 -12.93 -0.50
C LEU A 82 4.80 -14.40 -0.82
N SER A 83 5.10 -14.68 -2.09
CA SER A 83 5.37 -16.04 -2.55
C SER A 83 6.49 -16.64 -1.68
N PRO A 84 6.53 -17.96 -1.46
CA PRO A 84 7.65 -18.58 -0.75
C PRO A 84 9.02 -18.16 -1.29
N LYS A 85 9.10 -17.87 -2.61
CA LYS A 85 10.28 -17.31 -3.27
C LYS A 85 10.57 -15.87 -2.80
N GLY A 86 9.58 -14.99 -2.77
CA GLY A 86 9.73 -13.62 -2.26
C GLY A 86 10.10 -13.58 -0.77
N LYS A 87 9.55 -14.49 0.05
CA LYS A 87 9.94 -14.62 1.47
C LYS A 87 11.41 -15.05 1.61
N ARG A 88 11.88 -15.98 0.77
CA ARG A 88 13.29 -16.41 0.73
C ARG A 88 14.20 -15.28 0.28
N GLU A 89 13.81 -14.53 -0.74
CA GLU A 89 14.58 -13.40 -1.26
C GLU A 89 14.72 -12.27 -0.23
N ILE A 90 13.62 -11.91 0.45
CA ILE A 90 13.67 -10.96 1.59
C ILE A 90 14.57 -11.49 2.70
N SER A 91 14.50 -12.79 3.01
CA SER A 91 15.35 -13.41 4.04
C SER A 91 16.85 -13.35 3.68
N LEU A 92 17.19 -13.58 2.40
CA LEU A 92 18.56 -13.43 1.90
C LEU A 92 19.04 -11.99 1.98
N LEU A 93 18.24 -11.03 1.50
CA LEU A 93 18.56 -9.60 1.57
C LEU A 93 18.77 -9.12 3.01
N LEU A 94 17.98 -9.62 3.97
CA LEU A 94 18.16 -9.29 5.39
C LEU A 94 19.49 -9.83 5.94
N LYS A 95 19.90 -11.04 5.54
CA LYS A 95 21.20 -11.61 5.93
C LYS A 95 22.36 -10.81 5.33
N GLU A 96 22.28 -10.49 4.05
CA GLU A 96 23.30 -9.67 3.37
C GLU A 96 23.43 -8.29 4.02
N ASN A 97 22.32 -7.64 4.38
CA ASN A 97 22.34 -6.36 5.07
C ASN A 97 23.02 -6.43 6.45
N GLN A 98 22.79 -7.52 7.19
CA GLN A 98 23.46 -7.75 8.47
C GLN A 98 24.97 -7.96 8.30
N GLN A 99 25.38 -8.75 7.31
CA GLN A 99 26.80 -8.97 7.01
C GLN A 99 27.49 -7.65 6.63
N LEU A 100 26.90 -6.87 5.72
CA LEU A 100 27.44 -5.58 5.30
C LEU A 100 27.61 -4.60 6.48
N LYS A 101 26.69 -4.63 7.46
CA LYS A 101 26.82 -3.82 8.68
C LYS A 101 28.00 -4.26 9.55
N GLN A 102 28.25 -5.56 9.65
CA GLN A 102 29.39 -6.10 10.39
C GLN A 102 30.71 -5.73 9.70
N ASP A 103 30.79 -5.92 8.38
CA ASP A 103 31.97 -5.59 7.59
C ASP A 103 32.29 -4.09 7.67
N LEU A 104 31.27 -3.24 7.60
CA LEU A 104 31.42 -1.79 7.75
C LEU A 104 31.92 -1.41 9.15
N ALA A 105 31.45 -2.07 10.21
CA ALA A 105 31.92 -1.83 11.57
C ALA A 105 33.40 -2.21 11.72
N PHE A 106 33.78 -3.37 11.17
CA PHE A 106 35.16 -3.85 11.17
C PHE A 106 36.10 -2.90 10.42
N GLU A 107 35.74 -2.48 9.20
CA GLU A 107 36.56 -1.55 8.42
C GLU A 107 36.68 -0.17 9.09
N LYS A 108 35.62 0.32 9.76
CA LYS A 108 35.70 1.55 10.55
C LYS A 108 36.68 1.45 11.71
N GLU A 109 36.72 0.31 12.39
CA GLU A 109 37.66 0.08 13.49
C GLU A 109 39.10 0.00 12.98
N LYS A 110 39.32 -0.74 11.88
CA LYS A 110 40.61 -0.82 11.21
C LYS A 110 41.11 0.55 10.77
N ASN A 111 40.24 1.38 10.19
CA ASN A 111 40.62 2.73 9.76
C ASN A 111 41.04 3.61 10.95
N LYS A 112 40.29 3.58 12.06
CA LYS A 112 40.67 4.28 13.30
C LYS A 112 42.04 3.84 13.84
N ARG A 113 42.36 2.55 13.71
CA ARG A 113 43.68 2.04 14.12
C ARG A 113 44.78 2.58 13.22
N LEU A 114 44.59 2.54 11.91
CA LEU A 114 45.55 3.07 10.93
C LEU A 114 45.76 4.58 11.10
N GLU A 115 44.72 5.35 11.39
CA GLU A 115 44.84 6.78 11.69
C GLU A 115 45.76 7.03 12.91
N LYS A 116 45.62 6.24 13.97
CA LYS A 116 46.49 6.32 15.16
C LYS A 116 47.93 5.96 14.83
N GLU A 117 48.14 4.89 14.07
CA GLU A 117 49.48 4.46 13.63
C GLU A 117 50.14 5.54 12.74
N PHE A 118 49.37 6.17 11.85
CA PHE A 118 49.85 7.26 11.01
C PHE A 118 50.26 8.50 11.82
N ILE A 119 49.46 8.91 12.80
CA ILE A 119 49.80 10.02 13.71
C ILE A 119 51.10 9.72 14.46
N PHE A 120 51.23 8.53 15.01
CA PHE A 120 52.43 8.10 15.73
C PHE A 120 53.69 8.13 14.86
N ILE A 121 53.61 7.61 13.62
CA ILE A 121 54.73 7.65 12.66
C ILE A 121 55.13 9.10 12.34
N LYS A 122 54.14 9.99 12.15
CA LYS A 122 54.39 11.41 11.87
C LYS A 122 55.08 12.10 13.05
N GLU A 123 54.68 11.80 14.28
CA GLU A 123 55.32 12.32 15.49
C GLU A 123 56.76 11.82 15.65
N LEU A 124 57.05 10.56 15.29
CA LEU A 124 58.40 10.01 15.27
C LEU A 124 59.32 10.70 14.27
N MET A 125 58.83 11.03 13.07
CA MET A 125 59.64 11.69 12.02
C MET A 125 59.95 13.16 12.32
N LEU A 126 59.23 13.79 13.26
CA LEU A 126 59.43 15.19 13.65
C LEU A 126 60.35 15.34 14.88
N ARG A 127 60.87 14.23 15.43
CA ARG A 127 61.87 14.20 16.49
C ARG A 127 63.25 13.85 15.92
#